data_AF-A0A352SN77-F1
#
_entry.id   AF-A0A352SN77-F1
#
_cell.length_a   1.000
_cell.length_b   1.000
_cell.length_c   1.000
_cell.angle_alpha   90.00
_cell.angle_beta   90.00
_cell.angle_gamma   90.00
#
_symmetry.space_group_name_H-M   'P 1'
#
loop_
_entity.id
_entity.type
_entity.pdbx_description
1 polymer ?
#
loop_
_entity_poly.entity_id
_entity_poly.type
_entity_poly.pdbx_seq_one_letter_code
_entity_poly.pdbx_strand_id
1 'polypeptide(L)'
;MQFHGNLTEAGSTRRVRAALLVDEPGQSPQTLCLAREDDTPVVQVSVADVIPAIGGGDTRLRLASGDIFHLAASTDSRPLEPFFPETVRRGAVLARIEAVGWRGATILAVLFLLLIAGIRFSIAPAGDLLAQLVPSHIVERGSSMVLQQLDTLLFEESQLPVVEQDRIRADFETLLPLVP
;
A
#
# COMPACT_ATOMS: atom_id res chain seq x y z
N MET A 1 -15.01 -25.81 -26.90
CA MET A 1 -14.37 -24.51 -27.24
C MET A 1 -12.90 -24.76 -27.58
N GLN A 2 -12.24 -23.94 -28.42
CA GLN A 2 -10.87 -24.21 -28.87
C GLN A 2 -9.97 -22.98 -28.75
N PHE A 3 -8.76 -23.19 -28.21
CA PHE A 3 -7.73 -22.17 -28.02
C PHE A 3 -6.50 -22.53 -28.83
N HIS A 4 -6.24 -21.77 -29.88
CA HIS A 4 -5.09 -22.00 -30.76
C HIS A 4 -3.84 -21.33 -30.21
N GLY A 5 -2.70 -21.97 -30.39
CA GLY A 5 -1.42 -21.48 -29.90
C GLY A 5 -0.25 -22.29 -30.43
N ASN A 6 0.90 -22.11 -29.78
CA ASN A 6 2.09 -22.90 -30.06
C ASN A 6 2.49 -23.69 -28.82
N LEU A 7 2.84 -24.96 -28.99
CA LEU A 7 3.40 -25.81 -27.95
C LEU A 7 4.91 -25.86 -28.11
N THR A 8 5.65 -25.64 -27.02
CA THR A 8 7.09 -25.92 -26.94
C THR A 8 7.27 -27.17 -26.10
N GLU A 9 7.93 -28.18 -26.66
CA GLU A 9 8.15 -29.47 -25.99
C GLU A 9 9.14 -29.33 -24.83
N ALA A 10 8.90 -30.07 -23.75
CA ALA A 10 9.76 -30.09 -22.57
C ALA A 10 11.22 -30.43 -22.96
N GLY A 11 12.17 -29.61 -22.53
CA GLY A 11 13.61 -29.83 -22.81
C GLY A 11 14.01 -29.58 -24.27
N SER A 12 13.14 -28.99 -25.09
CA SER A 12 13.38 -28.73 -26.51
C SER A 12 13.09 -27.27 -26.87
N THR A 13 13.66 -26.81 -27.98
CA THR A 13 13.30 -25.53 -28.60
C THR A 13 12.30 -25.69 -29.75
N ARG A 14 11.90 -26.93 -30.05
CA ARG A 14 10.92 -27.23 -31.09
C ARG A 14 9.58 -26.61 -30.72
N ARG A 15 8.97 -25.93 -31.68
CA ARG A 15 7.62 -25.37 -31.59
C ARG A 15 6.70 -26.05 -32.57
N VAL A 16 5.51 -26.38 -32.10
CA VAL A 16 4.47 -27.05 -32.87
C VAL A 16 3.19 -26.26 -32.72
N ARG A 17 2.40 -26.08 -33.78
CA ARG A 17 1.07 -25.52 -33.62
C ARG A 17 0.18 -26.52 -32.90
N ALA A 18 -0.59 -26.03 -31.95
CA ALA A 18 -1.46 -26.87 -31.16
C ALA A 18 -2.74 -26.09 -30.78
N ALA A 19 -3.76 -26.84 -30.40
CA ALA A 19 -4.98 -26.30 -29.85
C ALA A 19 -5.32 -26.97 -28.52
N LEU A 20 -5.72 -26.17 -27.53
CA LEU A 20 -6.37 -26.64 -26.32
C LEU A 20 -7.87 -26.64 -26.55
N LEU A 21 -8.48 -27.82 -26.38
CA LEU A 21 -9.89 -28.07 -26.52
C LEU A 21 -10.51 -28.19 -25.13
N VAL A 22 -11.68 -27.56 -25.00
CA VAL A 22 -12.47 -27.49 -23.76
C VAL A 22 -13.84 -28.07 -24.03
N ASP A 23 -14.36 -28.86 -23.10
CA ASP A 23 -15.66 -29.53 -23.13
C ASP A 23 -15.77 -30.61 -24.22
N GLU A 24 -14.70 -31.37 -24.45
CA GLU A 24 -14.68 -32.51 -25.36
C GLU A 24 -15.31 -33.77 -24.73
N PRO A 25 -15.94 -34.65 -25.53
CA PRO A 25 -16.57 -35.87 -25.03
C PRO A 25 -15.51 -36.82 -24.42
N GLY A 26 -15.70 -37.20 -23.15
CA GLY A 26 -14.77 -38.06 -22.41
C GLY A 26 -13.62 -37.33 -21.72
N GLN A 27 -13.63 -35.99 -21.72
CA GLN A 27 -12.68 -35.16 -20.98
C GLN A 27 -12.87 -35.34 -19.46
N SER A 28 -11.79 -35.61 -18.75
CA SER A 28 -11.81 -35.71 -17.29
C SER A 28 -12.03 -34.34 -16.64
N PRO A 29 -12.61 -34.27 -15.43
CA PRO A 29 -12.70 -33.03 -14.69
C PRO A 29 -11.30 -32.42 -14.49
N GLN A 30 -11.16 -31.11 -14.72
CA GLN A 30 -9.90 -30.35 -14.57
C GLN A 30 -8.76 -30.71 -15.55
N THR A 31 -9.01 -31.54 -16.57
CA THR A 31 -8.07 -31.71 -17.69
C THR A 31 -8.51 -30.88 -18.89
N LEU A 32 -7.62 -30.67 -19.85
CA LEU A 32 -7.83 -30.07 -21.16
C LEU A 32 -7.43 -31.09 -22.22
N CYS A 33 -8.07 -31.05 -23.38
CA CYS A 33 -7.68 -31.89 -24.51
C CYS A 33 -6.69 -31.13 -25.40
N LEU A 34 -5.50 -31.68 -25.64
CA LEU A 34 -4.46 -31.11 -26.47
C LEU A 34 -4.46 -31.78 -27.84
N ALA A 35 -4.72 -31.00 -28.89
CA ALA A 35 -4.54 -31.41 -30.27
C ALA A 35 -3.27 -30.77 -30.84
N ARG A 36 -2.41 -31.56 -31.47
CA ARG A 36 -1.17 -31.09 -32.09
C ARG A 36 -1.30 -31.18 -33.61
N GLU A 37 -0.62 -30.28 -34.33
CA GLU A 37 -0.59 -30.34 -35.80
C GLU A 37 0.28 -31.51 -36.31
N ASP A 38 1.30 -31.90 -35.55
CA ASP A 38 2.27 -32.93 -35.93
C ASP A 38 1.93 -34.34 -35.39
N ASP A 39 0.87 -34.46 -34.59
CA ASP A 39 0.47 -35.71 -33.96
C ASP A 39 -1.06 -35.83 -33.93
N THR A 40 -1.57 -36.96 -34.40
CA THR A 40 -3.01 -37.20 -34.58
C THR A 40 -3.83 -37.53 -33.32
N PRO A 41 -3.30 -38.16 -32.24
CA PRO A 41 -4.10 -38.40 -31.05
C PRO A 41 -4.30 -37.11 -30.26
N VAL A 42 -5.55 -36.83 -29.91
CA VAL A 42 -5.88 -35.81 -28.92
C VAL A 42 -5.57 -36.37 -27.53
N VAL A 43 -4.70 -35.70 -26.79
CA VAL A 43 -4.20 -36.16 -25.49
C VAL A 43 -4.79 -35.31 -24.38
N GLN A 44 -5.20 -35.93 -23.26
CA GLN A 44 -5.63 -35.16 -22.08
C GLN A 44 -4.41 -34.65 -21.30
N VAL A 45 -4.38 -33.35 -21.03
CA VAL A 45 -3.32 -32.65 -20.32
C VAL A 45 -3.90 -31.82 -19.18
N SER A 46 -3.13 -31.60 -18.12
CA SER A 46 -3.49 -30.69 -17.04
C SER A 46 -2.54 -29.49 -17.00
N VAL A 47 -3.05 -28.35 -16.54
CA VAL A 47 -2.24 -27.14 -16.36
C VAL A 47 -1.53 -27.24 -15.01
N ALA A 48 -0.19 -27.24 -15.04
CA ALA A 48 0.63 -27.24 -13.84
C ALA A 48 0.89 -25.82 -13.33
N ASP A 49 1.03 -24.84 -14.23
CA ASP A 49 1.32 -23.46 -13.87
C ASP A 49 0.90 -22.48 -14.97
N VAL A 50 0.66 -21.22 -14.61
CA VAL A 50 0.34 -20.14 -15.55
C VAL A 50 1.36 -19.04 -15.38
N ILE A 51 2.12 -18.79 -16.44
CA ILE A 51 3.10 -17.72 -16.50
C ILE A 51 2.42 -16.54 -17.23
N PRO A 52 2.07 -15.47 -16.50
CA PRO A 52 1.36 -14.34 -17.09
C PRO A 52 2.25 -13.62 -18.11
N ALA A 53 1.59 -12.99 -19.08
CA ALA A 53 2.22 -12.09 -20.02
C ALA A 53 2.90 -10.91 -19.30
N ILE A 54 4.19 -10.68 -19.57
CA ILE A 54 4.90 -9.46 -19.14
C ILE A 54 4.98 -8.53 -20.35
N GLY A 55 4.58 -7.26 -20.17
CA GLY A 55 4.73 -6.23 -21.21
C GLY A 55 3.90 -6.47 -22.48
N GLY A 56 2.76 -7.17 -22.39
CA GLY A 56 1.89 -7.46 -23.53
C GLY A 56 2.33 -8.64 -24.40
N GLY A 57 3.26 -9.47 -23.92
CA GLY A 57 3.65 -10.72 -24.58
C GLY A 57 2.61 -11.85 -24.46
N ASP A 58 2.95 -13.03 -24.98
CA ASP A 58 2.09 -14.21 -24.91
C ASP A 58 1.93 -14.72 -23.47
N THR A 59 0.71 -15.13 -23.11
CA THR A 59 0.45 -15.87 -21.87
C THR A 59 0.92 -17.31 -22.06
N ARG A 60 1.67 -17.86 -21.10
CA ARG A 60 2.21 -19.22 -21.24
C ARG A 60 1.62 -20.14 -20.17
N LEU A 61 1.05 -21.25 -20.63
CA LEU A 61 0.56 -22.31 -19.77
C LEU A 61 1.60 -23.42 -19.73
N ARG A 62 2.06 -23.76 -18.53
CA ARG A 62 2.93 -24.92 -18.32
C ARG A 62 2.03 -26.12 -18.09
N LEU A 63 2.14 -27.13 -18.94
CA LEU A 63 1.41 -28.39 -18.80
C LEU A 63 2.13 -29.29 -17.81
N ALA A 64 1.41 -30.26 -17.22
CA ALA A 64 1.99 -31.24 -16.30
C ALA A 64 3.04 -32.15 -16.98
N SER A 65 3.01 -32.29 -18.31
CA SER A 65 4.06 -32.94 -19.09
C SER A 65 5.39 -32.18 -19.08
N GLY A 66 5.38 -30.90 -18.67
CA GLY A 66 6.51 -29.98 -18.78
C GLY A 66 6.48 -29.14 -20.06
N ASP A 67 5.56 -29.41 -20.98
CA ASP A 67 5.41 -28.63 -22.21
C ASP A 67 4.86 -27.23 -21.91
N ILE A 68 5.20 -26.27 -22.76
CA ILE A 68 4.77 -24.88 -22.61
C ILE A 68 3.87 -24.51 -23.78
N PHE A 69 2.60 -24.25 -23.49
CA PHE A 69 1.63 -23.78 -24.45
C PHE A 69 1.56 -22.25 -24.42
N HIS A 70 1.80 -21.60 -25.55
CA HIS A 70 1.81 -20.15 -25.73
C HIS A 70 0.47 -19.70 -26.31
N LEU A 71 -0.28 -18.92 -25.55
CA LEU A 71 -1.48 -18.20 -26.00
C LEU A 71 -1.10 -16.78 -26.41
N ALA A 72 -1.60 -16.36 -27.58
CA ALA A 72 -1.47 -14.98 -28.03
C ALA A 72 -2.04 -14.01 -26.98
N ALA A 73 -1.38 -12.86 -26.81
CA ALA A 73 -1.82 -11.81 -25.88
C ALA A 73 -3.27 -11.34 -26.11
N SER A 74 -3.77 -11.45 -27.34
CA SER A 74 -5.14 -11.08 -27.73
C SER A 74 -6.20 -12.12 -27.35
N THR A 75 -5.81 -13.32 -26.92
CA THR A 75 -6.75 -14.42 -26.65
C THR A 75 -7.32 -14.29 -25.24
N ASP A 76 -8.65 -14.30 -25.12
CA ASP A 76 -9.32 -14.28 -23.82
C ASP A 76 -9.13 -15.62 -23.10
N SER A 77 -8.27 -15.65 -22.08
CA SER A 77 -7.96 -16.85 -21.30
C SER A 77 -8.96 -17.12 -20.16
N ARG A 78 -9.99 -16.28 -19.97
CA ARG A 78 -11.00 -16.46 -18.90
C ARG A 78 -11.67 -17.83 -18.90
N PRO A 79 -12.02 -18.43 -20.05
CA PRO A 79 -12.66 -19.75 -20.04
C PRO A 79 -11.71 -20.89 -19.63
N LEU A 80 -10.40 -20.64 -19.58
CA LEU A 80 -9.38 -21.60 -19.11
C LEU A 80 -9.15 -21.51 -17.59
N GLU A 81 -9.58 -20.42 -16.92
CA GLU A 81 -9.43 -20.21 -15.48
C GLU A 81 -9.94 -21.37 -14.60
N PRO A 82 -11.05 -22.08 -14.93
CA PRO A 82 -11.52 -23.23 -14.15
C PRO A 82 -10.57 -24.42 -14.14
N PHE A 83 -9.67 -24.52 -15.13
CA PHE A 83 -8.71 -25.62 -15.28
C PHE A 83 -7.34 -25.28 -14.66
N PHE A 84 -7.17 -24.07 -14.13
CA PHE A 84 -5.93 -23.67 -13.47
C PHE A 84 -5.86 -24.21 -12.04
N PRO A 85 -4.67 -24.61 -11.58
CA PRO A 85 -4.49 -25.09 -10.22
C PRO A 85 -4.87 -24.00 -9.20
N GLU A 86 -5.38 -24.41 -8.03
CA GLU A 86 -5.87 -23.49 -7.01
C GLU A 86 -4.85 -22.45 -6.56
N THR A 87 -3.58 -22.84 -6.51
CA THR A 87 -2.44 -21.97 -6.16
C THR A 87 -2.33 -20.79 -7.12
N VAL A 88 -2.53 -21.04 -8.42
CA VAL A 88 -2.47 -20.04 -9.50
C VAL A 88 -3.75 -19.21 -9.54
N ARG A 89 -4.93 -19.80 -9.27
CA ARG A 89 -6.18 -19.02 -9.14
C ARG A 89 -6.07 -17.95 -8.05
N ARG A 90 -5.42 -18.25 -6.93
CA ARG A 90 -5.15 -17.27 -5.86
C ARG A 90 -4.10 -16.23 -6.26
N GLY A 91 -3.07 -16.64 -6.99
CA GLY A 91 -2.06 -15.73 -7.56
C GLY A 91 -2.64 -14.76 -8.61
N ALA A 92 -3.58 -15.21 -9.45
CA ALA A 92 -4.26 -14.37 -10.44
C ALA A 92 -5.11 -13.27 -9.80
N VAL A 93 -5.67 -13.50 -8.60
CA VAL A 93 -6.35 -12.46 -7.82
C VAL A 93 -5.36 -11.42 -7.30
N LEU A 94 -4.17 -11.83 -6.85
CA LEU A 94 -3.10 -10.88 -6.47
C LEU A 94 -2.58 -10.09 -7.68
N ALA A 95 -2.37 -10.74 -8.82
CA ALA A 95 -1.98 -10.06 -10.06
C ALA A 95 -3.07 -9.09 -10.57
N ARG A 96 -4.36 -9.38 -10.28
CA ARG A 96 -5.46 -8.43 -10.54
C ARG A 96 -5.41 -7.20 -9.63
N ILE A 97 -4.88 -7.31 -8.40
CA ILE A 97 -4.64 -6.15 -7.52
C ILE A 97 -3.50 -5.29 -8.09
N GLU A 98 -2.48 -5.92 -8.67
CA GLU A 98 -1.41 -5.22 -9.39
C GLU A 98 -1.92 -4.52 -10.67
N ALA A 99 -2.91 -5.11 -11.34
CA ALA A 99 -3.57 -4.54 -12.52
C ALA A 99 -4.49 -3.33 -12.23
N VAL A 100 -4.70 -2.94 -10.96
CA VAL A 100 -5.47 -1.72 -10.62
C VAL A 100 -4.69 -0.45 -11.01
N GLY A 101 -3.41 -0.57 -11.39
CA GLY A 101 -2.65 0.46 -12.10
C GLY A 101 -2.67 1.84 -11.43
N TRP A 102 -2.48 2.90 -12.23
CA TRP A 102 -2.50 4.29 -11.75
C TRP A 102 -3.83 4.66 -11.07
N ARG A 103 -4.95 4.04 -11.49
CA ARG A 103 -6.29 4.33 -10.94
C ARG A 103 -6.40 3.89 -9.48
N GLY A 104 -5.85 2.74 -9.12
CA GLY A 104 -5.77 2.26 -7.74
C GLY A 104 -4.88 3.17 -6.89
N ALA A 105 -3.73 3.55 -7.44
CA ALA A 105 -2.83 4.49 -6.79
C ALA A 105 -3.50 5.86 -6.53
N THR A 106 -4.30 6.37 -7.48
CA THR A 106 -5.05 7.62 -7.28
C THR A 106 -6.13 7.48 -6.22
N ILE A 107 -6.87 6.37 -6.16
CA ILE A 107 -7.89 6.14 -5.13
C ILE A 107 -7.23 6.08 -3.75
N LEU A 108 -6.12 5.37 -3.63
CA LEU A 108 -5.37 5.26 -2.38
C LEU A 108 -4.81 6.63 -1.95
N ALA A 109 -4.27 7.41 -2.88
CA ALA A 109 -3.79 8.76 -2.63
C ALA A 109 -4.92 9.69 -2.17
N VAL A 110 -6.09 9.63 -2.79
CA VAL A 110 -7.28 10.39 -2.38
C VAL A 110 -7.74 9.98 -0.99
N LEU A 111 -7.78 8.67 -0.69
CA LEU A 111 -8.14 8.16 0.64
C LEU A 111 -7.18 8.66 1.71
N PHE A 112 -5.88 8.67 1.41
CA PHE A 112 -4.85 9.17 2.31
C PHE A 112 -4.98 10.69 2.55
N LEU A 113 -5.25 11.46 1.49
CA LEU A 113 -5.52 12.90 1.61
C LEU A 113 -6.78 13.19 2.41
N LEU A 114 -7.84 12.41 2.23
CA LEU A 114 -9.06 12.50 3.04
C LEU A 114 -8.80 12.19 4.51
N LEU A 115 -7.94 11.21 4.81
CA LEU A 115 -7.55 10.89 6.19
C LEU A 115 -6.79 12.06 6.83
N ILE A 116 -5.80 12.63 6.12
CA ILE A 116 -5.04 13.79 6.59
C ILE A 116 -5.97 14.99 6.81
N ALA A 117 -6.84 15.28 5.83
CA ALA A 117 -7.81 16.35 5.94
C ALA A 117 -8.75 16.12 7.13
N GLY A 118 -9.29 14.90 7.28
CA GLY A 118 -10.14 14.50 8.40
C GLY A 118 -9.45 14.72 9.75
N ILE A 119 -8.19 14.31 9.90
CA ILE A 119 -7.38 14.57 11.11
C ILE A 119 -7.23 16.08 11.33
N ARG A 120 -6.91 16.85 10.29
CA ARG A 120 -6.69 18.30 10.43
C ARG A 120 -7.96 19.05 10.82
N PHE A 121 -9.10 18.66 10.26
CA PHE A 121 -10.41 19.22 10.57
C PHE A 121 -10.97 18.75 11.92
N SER A 122 -10.50 17.63 12.47
CA SER A 122 -10.91 17.15 13.80
C SER A 122 -10.09 17.73 14.95
N ILE A 123 -8.88 18.25 14.71
CA ILE A 123 -8.05 18.89 15.76
C ILE A 123 -8.72 20.14 16.36
N ALA A 124 -9.35 20.99 15.55
CA ALA A 124 -10.01 22.21 16.05
C ALA A 124 -11.24 21.92 16.96
N PRO A 125 -12.24 21.12 16.54
CA PRO A 125 -13.38 20.79 17.40
C PRO A 125 -13.01 19.89 18.58
N ALA A 126 -11.99 19.02 18.45
CA ALA A 126 -11.51 18.23 19.58
C ALA A 126 -10.82 19.09 20.65
N GLY A 127 -10.09 20.15 20.25
CA GLY A 127 -9.52 21.14 21.16
C GLY A 127 -10.59 21.92 21.92
N ASP A 128 -11.65 22.37 21.23
CA ASP A 128 -12.77 23.08 21.86
C ASP A 128 -13.59 22.17 22.80
N LEU A 129 -13.81 20.90 22.44
CA LEU A 129 -14.47 19.93 23.31
C LEU A 129 -13.63 19.60 24.55
N LEU A 130 -12.31 19.45 24.38
CA LEU A 130 -11.41 19.25 25.51
C LEU A 130 -11.40 20.49 26.42
N ALA A 131 -11.40 21.70 25.87
CA ALA A 131 -11.47 22.93 26.65
C ALA A 131 -12.77 23.05 27.48
N GLN A 132 -13.90 22.59 26.95
CA GLN A 132 -15.17 22.54 27.70
C GLN A 132 -15.18 21.47 28.81
N LEU A 133 -14.34 20.45 28.68
CA LEU A 133 -14.22 19.37 29.65
C LEU A 133 -13.14 19.61 30.70
N VAL A 134 -12.32 20.67 30.58
CA VAL A 134 -11.36 21.05 31.62
C VAL A 134 -12.11 21.79 32.73
N PRO A 135 -12.26 21.20 33.92
CA PRO A 135 -12.92 21.87 35.02
C PRO A 135 -12.06 23.01 35.57
N SER A 136 -12.69 24.12 35.94
CA SER A 136 -12.04 25.40 36.32
C SER A 136 -10.97 25.29 37.42
N HIS A 137 -11.05 24.29 38.29
CA HIS A 137 -10.07 24.03 39.34
C HIS A 137 -8.69 23.55 38.82
N ILE A 138 -8.61 23.03 37.59
CA ILE A 138 -7.32 22.68 36.96
C ILE A 138 -6.68 23.92 36.32
N VAL A 139 -7.49 24.83 35.78
CA VAL A 139 -7.00 26.08 35.18
C VAL A 139 -6.40 27.01 36.24
N GLU A 140 -7.03 27.11 37.42
CA GLU A 140 -6.52 27.89 38.55
C GLU A 140 -5.22 27.31 39.16
N ARG A 141 -5.07 25.98 39.16
CA ARG A 141 -3.83 25.32 39.59
C ARG A 141 -2.72 25.46 38.54
N GLY A 142 -3.03 25.38 37.26
CA GLY A 142 -2.07 25.57 36.18
C GLY A 142 -1.55 27.01 36.10
N SER A 143 -2.44 28.01 36.23
CA SER A 143 -2.06 29.42 36.20
C SER A 143 -1.21 29.82 37.41
N SER A 144 -1.58 29.39 38.62
CA SER A 144 -0.80 29.66 39.83
C SER A 144 0.58 28.97 39.82
N MET A 145 0.68 27.76 39.29
CA MET A 145 1.95 27.03 39.20
C MET A 145 2.90 27.64 38.16
N VAL A 146 2.38 28.10 37.02
CA VAL A 146 3.17 28.79 35.99
C VAL A 146 3.60 30.18 36.47
N LEU A 147 2.74 30.93 37.17
CA LEU A 147 3.11 32.20 37.80
C LEU A 147 4.19 32.00 38.88
N GLN A 148 4.08 30.97 39.74
CA GLN A 148 5.13 30.68 40.74
C GLN A 148 6.46 30.27 40.11
N GLN A 149 6.44 29.52 39.00
CA GLN A 149 7.68 29.16 38.30
C GLN A 149 8.31 30.35 37.57
N LEU A 150 7.50 31.25 36.99
CA LEU A 150 7.99 32.50 36.42
C LEU A 150 8.57 33.42 37.49
N ASP A 151 7.94 33.51 38.66
CA ASP A 151 8.44 34.32 39.78
C ASP A 151 9.78 33.76 40.32
N THR A 152 9.90 32.44 40.42
CA THR A 152 11.15 31.79 40.88
C THR A 152 12.29 31.94 39.85
N LEU A 153 11.98 31.97 38.55
CA LEU A 153 12.98 32.13 37.48
C LEU A 153 13.33 33.60 37.18
N LEU A 154 12.43 34.54 37.44
CA LEU A 154 12.65 35.99 37.20
C LEU A 154 13.15 36.73 38.44
N PHE A 155 12.82 36.28 39.65
CA PHE A 155 13.22 36.89 40.92
C PHE A 155 14.12 35.97 41.75
N GLU A 156 15.04 35.26 41.10
CA GLU A 156 16.19 34.73 41.83
C GLU A 156 16.96 35.91 42.46
N GLU A 157 17.28 35.81 43.75
CA GLU A 157 18.09 36.81 44.45
C GLU A 157 19.36 37.07 43.65
N SER A 158 19.58 38.34 43.31
CA SER A 158 20.72 38.82 42.54
C SER A 158 22.04 38.20 43.05
N GLN A 159 22.66 37.35 42.22
CA GLN A 159 23.98 36.77 42.50
C GLN A 159 25.13 37.77 42.26
N LEU A 160 24.82 39.04 42.02
CA LEU A 160 25.83 40.08 41.86
C LEU A 160 26.57 40.30 43.19
N PRO A 161 27.91 40.43 43.19
CA PRO A 161 28.66 40.81 44.38
C PRO A 161 28.08 42.08 45.02
N VAL A 162 28.01 42.13 46.36
CA VAL A 162 27.39 43.24 47.11
C VAL A 162 27.87 44.63 46.64
N VAL A 163 29.14 44.74 46.27
CA VAL A 163 29.75 45.98 45.76
C VAL A 163 29.11 46.45 44.44
N GLU A 164 28.74 45.53 43.55
CA GLU A 164 28.05 45.87 42.30
C GLU A 164 26.58 46.19 42.53
N GLN A 165 25.94 45.54 43.52
CA GLN A 165 24.57 45.86 43.92
C GLN A 165 24.47 47.29 44.48
N ASP A 166 25.40 47.68 45.35
CA ASP A 166 25.46 49.02 45.93
C ASP A 166 25.71 50.09 44.86
N ARG A 167 26.56 49.78 43.87
CA ARG A 167 26.82 50.67 42.73
C ARG A 167 25.57 50.86 41.87
N ILE A 168 24.89 49.77 41.51
CA ILE A 168 23.66 49.84 40.70
C ILE A 168 22.55 50.55 41.47
N ARG A 169 22.42 50.32 42.78
CA ARG A 169 21.45 51.02 43.63
C ARG A 169 21.73 52.53 43.69
N ALA A 170 22.99 52.93 43.83
CA ALA A 170 23.37 54.35 43.78
C ALA A 170 23.08 54.98 42.41
N ASP A 171 23.37 54.27 41.31
CA ASP A 171 23.04 54.73 39.96
C ASP A 171 21.52 54.88 39.77
N PHE A 172 20.72 53.96 40.32
CA PHE A 172 19.26 54.01 40.25
C PHE A 172 18.65 55.13 41.09
N GLU A 173 19.16 55.37 42.31
CA GLU A 173 18.74 56.51 43.14
C GLU A 173 19.09 57.86 42.49
N THR A 174 20.18 57.90 41.73
CA THR A 174 20.57 59.09 40.96
C THR A 174 19.64 59.34 39.76
N LEU A 175 19.00 58.28 39.22
CA LEU A 175 18.03 58.37 38.11
C LEU A 175 16.59 58.62 38.57
N LEU A 176 16.28 58.43 39.85
CA LEU A 176 14.93 58.61 40.41
C LEU A 176 14.42 60.06 40.57
N PRO A 177 15.21 61.17 40.55
CA PRO A 177 14.64 62.51 40.74
C PRO A 177 14.08 63.15 39.45
N LEU A 178 13.68 62.38 38.44
CA LEU A 178 13.18 62.91 37.15
C LEU A 178 11.81 62.39 36.72
N VAL A 179 10.96 61.98 37.66
CA VAL A 179 9.52 61.77 37.40
C VAL A 179 8.70 62.47 38.50
N PRO A 180 8.04 63.62 38.20
CA PRO A 180 7.04 64.21 39.10
C PRO A 180 5.76 63.36 39.18
#